data_AF-A0A0Q6C9Z6-F1
#
_entry.id   AF-A0A0Q6C9Z6-F1
#
_cell.length_a   1.000
_cell.length_b   1.000
_cell.length_c   1.000
_cell.angle_alpha   90.00
_cell.angle_beta   90.00
_cell.angle_gamma   90.00
#
_symmetry.space_group_name_H-M   'P 1'
#
loop_
_entity.id
_entity.type
_entity.pdbx_description
1 polymer ?
#
loop_
_entity_poly.entity_id
_entity_poly.type
_entity_poly.pdbx_seq_one_letter_code
_entity_poly.pdbx_strand_id
1 'polypeptide(L)'
;MQAAIIGAGATFLAAAIGFTAVVWQIGRQTKATLKQNKALESLRISARVYDEISSATWDTVRASAQVVGYTERFKNQIVVQQLAAGAIPGARLSEFSAVFSTFSDAHLHLLRTIEKWRVVDLRTQVFMDALNSANHDYRETYIGYHQLAQRIMPVEFPAPDGGILLHWTAPSIEQKTELANLQQQLILASSAYSMVTHDLEIEMQNALVGSVFNRGSVPKRRPMDPALKVITLDDHKDLSRYFNSEETAWGREKSASEQRVQNEGVR
;
A
#
# COMPACT_ATOMS: atom_id res chain seq x y z
N MET A 1 74.82 19.26 35.53
CA MET A 1 73.70 20.09 35.04
C MET A 1 73.24 19.71 33.64
N GLN A 2 74.14 19.52 32.65
CA GLN A 2 73.74 19.20 31.26
C GLN A 2 72.89 17.91 31.12
N ALA A 3 73.23 16.82 31.83
CA ALA A 3 72.45 15.58 31.78
C ALA A 3 71.01 15.72 32.31
N ALA A 4 70.78 16.57 33.31
CA ALA A 4 69.46 16.80 33.90
C ALA A 4 68.54 17.61 32.97
N ILE A 5 69.11 18.57 32.24
CA ILE A 5 68.38 19.38 31.24
C ILE A 5 67.96 18.52 30.04
N ILE A 6 68.85 17.62 29.60
CA ILE A 6 68.57 16.68 28.50
C ILE A 6 67.48 15.67 28.92
N GLY A 7 67.55 15.13 30.14
CA GLY A 7 66.53 14.22 30.67
C GLY A 7 65.16 14.88 30.78
N ALA A 8 65.08 16.09 31.35
CA ALA A 8 63.83 16.84 31.47
C ALA A 8 63.23 17.19 30.10
N GLY A 9 64.06 17.57 29.11
CA GLY A 9 63.63 17.84 27.74
C GLY A 9 63.05 16.60 27.05
N ALA A 10 63.69 15.44 27.21
CA ALA A 10 63.21 14.17 26.64
C ALA A 10 61.86 13.74 27.24
N THR A 11 61.67 13.90 28.56
CA THR A 11 60.39 13.60 29.22
C THR A 11 59.27 14.51 28.73
N PHE A 12 59.55 15.81 28.55
CA PHE A 12 58.55 16.75 28.04
C PHE A 12 58.15 16.43 26.60
N LEU A 13 59.13 16.08 25.75
CA LEU A 13 58.87 15.70 24.36
C LEU A 13 58.05 14.41 24.27
N ALA A 14 58.40 13.39 25.07
CA ALA A 14 57.66 12.14 25.15
C ALA A 14 56.22 12.36 25.65
N ALA A 15 56.02 13.22 26.65
CA ALA A 15 54.70 13.59 27.15
C ALA A 15 53.87 14.34 26.09
N ALA A 16 54.48 15.28 25.34
CA ALA A 16 53.80 16.02 24.29
C ALA A 16 53.38 15.12 23.11
N ILE A 17 54.25 14.19 22.70
CA ILE A 17 53.94 13.19 21.66
C ILE A 17 52.82 12.25 22.14
N GLY A 18 52.92 11.75 23.38
CA GLY A 18 51.89 10.90 23.98
C GLY A 18 50.52 11.59 24.05
N PHE A 19 50.48 12.83 24.51
CA PHE A 19 49.26 13.64 24.56
C PHE A 19 48.66 13.85 23.16
N THR A 20 49.49 14.19 22.17
CA THR A 20 49.05 14.40 20.78
C THR A 20 48.47 13.11 20.17
N ALA A 21 49.11 11.96 20.42
CA ALA A 21 48.63 10.66 19.96
C ALA A 21 47.26 10.32 20.59
N VAL A 22 47.07 10.59 21.89
CA VAL A 22 45.80 10.37 22.59
C VAL A 22 44.69 11.27 22.01
N VAL A 23 44.95 12.57 21.81
CA VAL A 23 43.96 13.49 21.21
C VAL A 23 43.57 13.05 19.80
N TRP A 24 44.55 12.63 18.98
CA TRP A 24 44.29 12.12 17.63
C TRP A 24 43.47 10.81 17.67
N GLN A 25 43.78 9.91 18.59
CA GLN A 25 43.06 8.65 18.77
C GLN A 25 41.61 8.89 19.22
N ILE A 26 41.38 9.79 20.18
CA ILE A 26 40.03 10.20 20.61
C ILE A 26 39.26 10.79 19.43
N GLY A 27 39.86 11.70 18.66
CA GLY A 27 39.21 12.29 17.50
C GLY A 27 38.81 11.26 16.43
N ARG A 28 39.66 10.25 16.19
CA ARG A 28 39.35 9.14 15.28
C ARG A 28 38.25 8.23 15.83
N GLN A 29 38.26 7.93 17.13
CA GLN A 29 37.23 7.15 17.80
C GLN A 29 35.88 7.87 17.77
N THR A 30 35.82 9.16 18.09
CA THR A 30 34.58 9.95 18.02
C THR A 30 33.98 9.94 16.62
N LYS A 31 34.80 10.11 15.56
CA LYS A 31 34.31 10.02 14.17
C LYS A 31 33.77 8.63 13.84
N ALA A 32 34.45 7.57 14.28
CA ALA A 32 34.00 6.19 14.08
C ALA A 32 32.67 5.92 14.81
N THR A 33 32.55 6.32 16.08
CA THR A 33 31.32 6.21 16.88
C THR A 33 30.17 7.00 16.26
N LEU A 34 30.42 8.24 15.81
CA LEU A 34 29.40 9.03 15.11
C LEU A 34 28.91 8.34 13.83
N LYS A 35 29.81 7.74 13.05
CA LYS A 35 29.44 6.99 11.84
C LYS A 35 28.62 5.74 12.20
N GLN A 36 29.04 4.99 13.23
CA GLN A 36 28.30 3.82 13.72
C GLN A 36 26.91 4.20 14.23
N ASN A 37 26.80 5.27 15.02
CA ASN A 37 25.52 5.77 15.52
C ASN A 37 24.60 6.21 14.38
N LYS A 38 25.12 6.94 13.38
CA LYS A 38 24.34 7.31 12.18
C LYS A 38 23.85 6.08 11.41
N ALA A 39 24.70 5.07 11.22
CA ALA A 39 24.32 3.84 10.54
C ALA A 39 23.24 3.07 11.33
N LEU A 40 23.38 3.01 12.65
CA LEU A 40 22.40 2.35 13.53
C LEU A 40 21.05 3.10 13.53
N GLU A 41 21.06 4.43 13.63
CA GLU A 41 19.84 5.24 13.55
C GLU A 41 19.17 5.14 12.18
N SER A 42 19.95 5.18 11.10
CA SER A 42 19.43 4.96 9.75
C SER A 42 18.75 3.60 9.64
N LEU A 43 19.36 2.56 10.20
CA LEU A 43 18.77 1.22 10.18
C LEU A 43 17.48 1.13 10.99
N ARG A 44 17.44 1.77 12.17
CA ARG A 44 16.23 1.85 12.99
C ARG A 44 15.09 2.56 12.26
N ILE A 45 15.40 3.66 11.60
CA ILE A 45 14.44 4.39 10.77
C ILE A 45 13.96 3.49 9.62
N SER A 46 14.86 2.87 8.86
CA SER A 46 14.49 1.98 7.76
C SER A 46 13.59 0.82 8.20
N ALA A 47 13.91 0.18 9.33
CA ALA A 47 13.09 -0.88 9.90
C ALA A 47 11.69 -0.39 10.30
N ARG A 48 11.62 0.79 10.92
CA ARG A 48 10.34 1.44 11.26
C ARG A 48 9.52 1.79 10.03
N VAL A 49 10.15 2.36 8.99
CA VAL A 49 9.46 2.69 7.74
C VAL A 49 8.91 1.44 7.08
N TYR A 50 9.70 0.36 7.03
CA TYR A 50 9.26 -0.92 6.49
C TYR A 50 8.06 -1.48 7.27
N ASP A 51 8.11 -1.47 8.60
CA ASP A 51 7.01 -1.94 9.46
C ASP A 51 5.72 -1.13 9.25
N GLU A 52 5.81 0.21 9.21
CA GLU A 52 4.66 1.09 8.95
C GLU A 52 4.06 0.83 7.55
N ILE A 53 4.90 0.66 6.51
CA ILE A 53 4.42 0.36 5.15
C ILE A 53 3.80 -1.05 5.10
N SER A 54 4.46 -2.06 5.64
CA SER A 54 3.97 -3.45 5.63
C SER A 54 2.65 -3.56 6.40
N SER A 55 2.51 -2.91 7.56
CA SER A 55 1.22 -2.88 8.27
C SER A 55 0.12 -2.27 7.41
N ALA A 56 0.38 -1.13 6.76
CA ALA A 56 -0.60 -0.46 5.91
C ALA A 56 -0.97 -1.29 4.66
N THR A 57 -0.02 -2.01 4.05
CA THR A 57 -0.32 -2.93 2.94
C THR A 57 -1.19 -4.09 3.41
N TRP A 58 -0.86 -4.71 4.55
CA TRP A 58 -1.64 -5.82 5.13
C TRP A 58 -3.07 -5.41 5.48
N ASP A 59 -3.27 -4.23 6.07
CA ASP A 59 -4.60 -3.73 6.41
C ASP A 59 -5.43 -3.48 5.14
N THR A 60 -4.81 -2.95 4.09
CA THR A 60 -5.49 -2.69 2.82
C THR A 60 -5.85 -3.98 2.09
N VAL A 61 -4.94 -4.96 2.02
CA VAL A 61 -5.20 -6.28 1.43
C VAL A 61 -6.31 -7.00 2.19
N ARG A 62 -6.29 -6.94 3.53
CA ARG A 62 -7.34 -7.52 4.37
C ARG A 62 -8.71 -6.88 4.11
N ALA A 63 -8.77 -5.55 4.08
CA ALA A 63 -10.02 -4.83 3.81
C ALA A 63 -10.55 -5.14 2.40
N SER A 64 -9.67 -5.20 1.40
CA SER A 64 -10.03 -5.64 0.05
C SER A 64 -10.60 -7.07 0.03
N ALA A 65 -9.95 -8.00 0.73
CA ALA A 65 -10.45 -9.38 0.84
C ALA A 65 -11.82 -9.46 1.52
N GLN A 66 -12.13 -8.56 2.46
CA GLN A 66 -13.46 -8.47 3.07
C GLN A 66 -14.52 -8.04 2.05
N VAL A 67 -14.22 -7.10 1.14
CA VAL A 67 -15.14 -6.71 0.05
C VAL A 67 -15.47 -7.93 -0.81
N VAL A 68 -14.45 -8.64 -1.30
CA VAL A 68 -14.65 -9.85 -2.11
C VAL A 68 -15.41 -10.92 -1.32
N GLY A 69 -15.01 -11.19 -0.08
CA GLY A 69 -15.67 -12.16 0.80
C GLY A 69 -17.14 -11.84 1.05
N TYR A 70 -17.49 -10.55 1.15
CA TYR A 70 -18.87 -10.11 1.27
C TYR A 70 -19.69 -10.46 0.02
N THR A 71 -19.15 -10.20 -1.18
CA THR A 71 -19.85 -10.53 -2.43
C THR A 71 -20.07 -12.03 -2.59
N GLU A 72 -19.08 -12.84 -2.20
CA GLU A 72 -19.17 -14.31 -2.23
C GLU A 72 -20.22 -14.82 -1.24
N ARG A 73 -20.24 -14.26 -0.03
CA ARG A 73 -21.27 -14.57 0.97
C ARG A 73 -22.67 -14.30 0.41
N PHE A 74 -22.88 -13.15 -0.23
CA PHE A 74 -24.18 -12.80 -0.80
C PHE A 74 -24.60 -13.73 -1.94
N LYS A 75 -23.69 -14.00 -2.90
CA LYS A 75 -23.94 -14.97 -3.99
C LYS A 75 -24.37 -16.32 -3.42
N ASN A 76 -23.65 -16.84 -2.43
CA ASN A 76 -23.96 -18.12 -1.81
C ASN A 76 -25.32 -18.12 -1.10
N GLN A 77 -25.69 -17.02 -0.43
CA GLN A 77 -27.02 -16.89 0.18
C GLN A 77 -28.15 -16.91 -0.86
N ILE A 78 -27.95 -16.30 -2.03
CA ILE A 78 -28.92 -16.38 -3.14
C ILE A 78 -29.07 -17.82 -3.64
N VAL A 79 -27.97 -18.58 -3.75
CA VAL A 79 -28.02 -20.00 -4.17
C VAL A 79 -28.76 -20.85 -3.13
N VAL A 80 -28.47 -20.66 -1.84
CA VAL A 80 -29.15 -21.39 -0.76
C VAL A 80 -30.65 -21.10 -0.73
N GLN A 81 -31.09 -19.87 -1.05
CA GLN A 81 -32.51 -19.54 -1.17
C GLN A 81 -33.24 -20.38 -2.22
N GLN A 82 -32.57 -20.80 -3.30
CA GLN A 82 -33.19 -21.68 -4.30
C GLN A 82 -33.46 -23.08 -3.75
N LEU A 83 -32.68 -23.50 -2.75
CA LEU A 83 -32.81 -24.81 -2.10
C LEU A 83 -33.78 -24.78 -0.92
N ALA A 84 -33.89 -23.64 -0.23
CA ALA A 84 -34.76 -23.43 0.92
C ALA A 84 -35.77 -22.31 0.63
N ALA A 85 -36.94 -22.68 0.12
CA ALA A 85 -38.01 -21.74 -0.25
C ALA A 85 -38.35 -20.79 0.92
N GLY A 86 -38.22 -19.49 0.67
CA GLY A 86 -38.53 -18.44 1.65
C GLY A 86 -37.35 -17.93 2.47
N ALA A 87 -36.14 -18.50 2.35
CA ALA A 87 -34.97 -17.96 3.04
C ALA A 87 -34.57 -16.61 2.43
N ILE A 88 -34.61 -15.53 3.23
CA ILE A 88 -34.16 -14.20 2.79
C ILE A 88 -32.66 -14.07 3.10
N PRO A 89 -31.82 -13.62 2.14
CA PRO A 89 -30.40 -13.38 2.40
C PRO A 89 -30.19 -12.45 3.60
N GLY A 90 -29.18 -12.74 4.42
CA GLY A 90 -28.78 -11.88 5.54
C GLY A 90 -27.95 -10.67 5.10
N ALA A 91 -27.37 -10.70 3.90
CA ALA A 91 -26.60 -9.57 3.37
C ALA A 91 -27.45 -8.31 3.17
N ARG A 92 -26.84 -7.14 3.42
CA ARG A 92 -27.46 -5.82 3.32
C ARG A 92 -26.53 -4.87 2.57
N LEU A 93 -27.12 -3.95 1.81
CA LEU A 93 -26.36 -2.95 1.06
C LEU A 93 -25.54 -2.02 1.97
N SER A 94 -26.07 -1.69 3.16
CA SER A 94 -25.39 -0.84 4.15
C SER A 94 -24.10 -1.49 4.65
N GLU A 95 -24.13 -2.78 4.99
CA GLU A 95 -22.95 -3.53 5.38
C GLU A 95 -21.94 -3.63 4.24
N PHE A 96 -22.40 -3.90 3.00
CA PHE A 96 -21.51 -3.94 1.84
C PHE A 96 -20.80 -2.59 1.62
N SER A 97 -21.56 -1.50 1.73
CA SER A 97 -21.03 -0.13 1.63
C SER A 97 -20.04 0.19 2.76
N ALA A 98 -20.31 -0.26 3.98
CA ALA A 98 -19.41 -0.11 5.12
C ALA A 98 -18.09 -0.88 4.92
N VAL A 99 -18.14 -2.12 4.42
CA VAL A 99 -16.94 -2.91 4.10
C VAL A 99 -16.10 -2.22 3.02
N PHE A 100 -16.73 -1.65 2.00
CA PHE A 100 -16.02 -0.88 0.98
C PHE A 100 -15.44 0.44 1.49
N SER A 101 -16.13 1.11 2.42
CA SER A 101 -15.59 2.29 3.11
C SER A 101 -14.32 1.95 3.87
N THR A 102 -14.30 0.84 4.61
CA THR A 102 -13.10 0.35 5.30
C THR A 102 -11.93 0.12 4.35
N PHE A 103 -12.19 -0.46 3.17
CA PHE A 103 -11.16 -0.58 2.12
C PHE A 103 -10.66 0.79 1.64
N SER A 104 -11.58 1.72 1.38
CA SER A 104 -11.23 3.08 0.93
C SER A 104 -10.38 3.82 1.96
N ASP A 105 -10.72 3.71 3.25
CA ASP A 105 -9.96 4.30 4.35
C ASP A 105 -8.56 3.67 4.48
N ALA A 106 -8.45 2.35 4.35
CA ALA A 106 -7.18 1.64 4.37
C ALA A 106 -6.28 2.02 3.18
N HIS A 107 -6.86 2.12 1.98
CA HIS A 107 -6.15 2.59 0.78
C HIS A 107 -5.61 4.02 0.96
N LEU A 108 -6.42 4.95 1.47
CA LEU A 108 -5.99 6.31 1.78
C LEU A 108 -4.89 6.33 2.84
N HIS A 109 -5.00 5.48 3.86
CA HIS A 109 -3.95 5.34 4.86
C HIS A 109 -2.63 4.86 4.24
N LEU A 110 -2.66 3.85 3.37
CA LEU A 110 -1.48 3.36 2.65
C LEU A 110 -0.83 4.47 1.81
N LEU A 111 -1.61 5.23 1.03
CA LEU A 111 -1.09 6.35 0.24
C LEU A 111 -0.40 7.42 1.12
N ARG A 112 -1.03 7.80 2.24
CA ARG A 112 -0.46 8.75 3.19
C ARG A 112 0.83 8.22 3.83
N THR A 113 0.90 6.93 4.12
CA THR A 113 2.09 6.28 4.68
C THR A 113 3.24 6.32 3.67
N ILE A 114 2.99 6.02 2.40
CA ILE A 114 3.99 6.14 1.32
C ILE A 114 4.44 7.60 1.19
N GLU A 115 3.49 8.55 1.14
CA GLU A 115 3.79 9.98 0.99
C GLU A 115 4.64 10.51 2.15
N LYS A 116 4.28 10.17 3.40
CA LYS A 116 5.02 10.53 4.62
C LYS A 116 6.48 10.10 4.54
N TRP A 117 6.75 8.93 4.00
CA TRP A 117 8.09 8.35 3.94
C TRP A 117 8.78 8.51 2.58
N ARG A 118 8.21 9.29 1.65
CA ARG A 118 8.78 9.52 0.31
C ARG A 118 10.18 10.13 0.34
N VAL A 119 10.55 10.83 1.42
CA VAL A 119 11.91 11.35 1.63
C VAL A 119 12.98 10.26 1.70
N VAL A 120 12.61 9.03 2.08
CA VAL A 120 13.52 7.89 2.18
C VAL A 120 13.91 7.39 0.78
N ASP A 121 12.94 7.32 -0.14
CA ASP A 121 13.19 7.01 -1.54
C ASP A 121 12.13 7.68 -2.44
N LEU A 122 12.55 8.69 -3.22
CA LEU A 122 11.67 9.44 -4.11
C LEU A 122 11.05 8.58 -5.22
N ARG A 123 11.67 7.44 -5.55
CA ARG A 123 11.19 6.52 -6.59
C ARG A 123 9.90 5.81 -6.17
N THR A 124 9.56 5.84 -4.88
CA THR A 124 8.30 5.27 -4.34
C THR A 124 7.03 5.91 -4.92
N GLN A 125 7.14 7.09 -5.54
CA GLN A 125 6.02 7.73 -6.23
C GLN A 125 5.34 6.80 -7.26
N VAL A 126 6.10 5.94 -7.93
CA VAL A 126 5.54 4.97 -8.90
C VAL A 126 4.48 4.07 -8.29
N PHE A 127 4.61 3.73 -7.00
CA PHE A 127 3.62 2.90 -6.31
C PHE A 127 2.36 3.68 -5.99
N MET A 128 2.45 4.99 -5.69
CA MET A 128 1.25 5.80 -5.55
C MET A 128 0.48 5.88 -6.88
N ASP A 129 1.18 6.05 -7.99
CA ASP A 129 0.55 6.10 -9.32
C ASP A 129 -0.09 4.76 -9.68
N ALA A 130 0.61 3.64 -9.44
CA ALA A 130 0.10 2.29 -9.66
C ALA A 130 -1.11 1.96 -8.75
N LEU A 131 -1.04 2.31 -7.46
CA LEU A 131 -2.12 2.09 -6.49
C LEU A 131 -3.36 2.91 -6.84
N ASN A 132 -3.19 4.17 -7.27
CA ASN A 132 -4.31 4.99 -7.74
C ASN A 132 -4.95 4.40 -8.99
N SER A 133 -4.14 3.94 -9.95
CA SER A 133 -4.64 3.26 -11.14
C SER A 133 -5.42 1.99 -10.80
N ALA A 134 -4.87 1.13 -9.95
CA ALA A 134 -5.56 -0.10 -9.54
C ALA A 134 -6.82 0.20 -8.71
N ASN A 135 -6.80 1.22 -7.85
CA ASN A 135 -7.96 1.64 -7.08
C ASN A 135 -9.06 2.22 -7.96
N HIS A 136 -8.71 2.97 -9.00
CA HIS A 136 -9.68 3.45 -9.99
C HIS A 136 -10.46 2.28 -10.60
N ASP A 137 -9.76 1.26 -11.10
CA ASP A 137 -10.40 0.09 -11.72
C ASP A 137 -11.23 -0.72 -10.71
N TYR A 138 -10.76 -0.81 -9.45
CA TYR A 138 -11.53 -1.39 -8.37
C TYR A 138 -12.82 -0.59 -8.09
N ARG A 139 -12.74 0.74 -7.98
CA ARG A 139 -13.91 1.59 -7.74
C ARG A 139 -14.95 1.48 -8.86
N GLU A 140 -14.51 1.45 -10.12
CA GLU A 140 -15.43 1.29 -11.26
C GLU A 140 -16.17 -0.06 -11.22
N THR A 141 -15.45 -1.15 -10.95
CA THR A 141 -16.08 -2.47 -10.80
C THR A 141 -16.99 -2.55 -9.58
N TYR A 142 -16.63 -1.89 -8.48
CA TYR A 142 -17.47 -1.75 -7.29
C TYR A 142 -18.77 -1.00 -7.61
N ILE A 143 -18.71 0.11 -8.35
CA ILE A 143 -19.91 0.89 -8.71
C ILE A 143 -20.90 0.02 -9.48
N GLY A 144 -20.43 -0.73 -10.48
CA GLY A 144 -21.28 -1.65 -11.24
C GLY A 144 -21.94 -2.70 -10.35
N TYR A 145 -21.16 -3.36 -9.49
CA TYR A 145 -21.69 -4.34 -8.53
C TYR A 145 -22.69 -3.72 -7.56
N HIS A 146 -22.36 -2.56 -6.99
CA HIS A 146 -23.18 -1.84 -6.01
C HIS A 146 -24.54 -1.45 -6.58
N GLN A 147 -24.57 -0.93 -7.81
CA GLN A 147 -25.82 -0.56 -8.48
C GLN A 147 -26.76 -1.76 -8.68
N LEU A 148 -26.23 -2.93 -9.05
CA LEU A 148 -27.03 -4.14 -9.13
C LEU A 148 -27.45 -4.61 -7.74
N ALA A 149 -26.51 -4.67 -6.79
CA ALA A 149 -26.75 -5.07 -5.41
C ALA A 149 -27.87 -4.24 -4.76
N GLN A 150 -27.92 -2.92 -5.01
CA GLN A 150 -28.98 -2.04 -4.53
C GLN A 150 -30.38 -2.48 -4.98
N ARG A 151 -30.50 -3.07 -6.17
CA ARG A 151 -31.79 -3.55 -6.71
C ARG A 151 -32.19 -4.91 -6.17
N ILE A 152 -31.23 -5.75 -5.79
CA ILE A 152 -31.48 -7.17 -5.51
C ILE A 152 -31.21 -7.58 -4.06
N MET A 153 -30.50 -6.78 -3.26
CA MET A 153 -30.30 -7.05 -1.84
C MET A 153 -31.56 -6.69 -1.05
N PRO A 154 -31.87 -7.43 0.02
CA PRO A 154 -32.95 -7.06 0.93
C PRO A 154 -32.71 -5.68 1.56
N VAL A 155 -33.78 -4.88 1.63
CA VAL A 155 -33.77 -3.54 2.20
C VAL A 155 -34.46 -3.55 3.56
N GLU A 156 -33.81 -2.94 4.54
CA GLU A 156 -34.29 -2.83 5.91
C GLU A 156 -34.48 -1.34 6.24
N PHE A 157 -35.68 -0.98 6.68
CA PHE A 157 -35.94 0.36 7.19
C PHE A 157 -35.60 0.43 8.68
N PRO A 158 -34.87 1.46 9.12
CA PRO A 158 -34.62 1.65 10.55
C PRO A 158 -35.94 1.90 11.28
N ALA A 159 -36.20 1.13 12.33
CA ALA A 159 -37.34 1.31 13.24
C ALA A 159 -36.87 1.19 14.70
N PRO A 160 -37.57 1.82 15.66
CA PRO A 160 -37.16 1.85 17.07
C PRO A 160 -36.97 0.47 17.72
N ASP A 161 -37.65 -0.55 17.19
CA ASP A 161 -37.78 -1.89 17.79
C ASP A 161 -36.94 -2.96 17.05
N GLY A 162 -36.03 -2.53 16.18
CA GLY A 162 -35.35 -3.39 15.20
C GLY A 162 -35.91 -3.18 13.80
N GLY A 163 -35.06 -3.19 12.78
CA GLY A 163 -35.44 -2.74 11.43
C GLY A 163 -36.55 -3.58 10.79
N ILE A 164 -37.39 -2.92 10.00
CA ILE A 164 -38.47 -3.56 9.25
C ILE A 164 -37.93 -3.97 7.89
N LEU A 165 -37.90 -5.27 7.63
CA LEU A 165 -37.53 -5.82 6.33
C LEU A 165 -38.66 -5.58 5.32
N LEU A 166 -38.35 -4.91 4.21
CA LEU A 166 -39.29 -4.76 3.11
C LEU A 166 -39.53 -6.10 2.40
N HIS A 167 -40.64 -6.17 1.66
CA HIS A 167 -40.87 -7.30 0.77
C HIS A 167 -39.69 -7.45 -0.19
N TRP A 168 -39.04 -8.60 -0.12
CA TRP A 168 -37.91 -8.94 -0.96
C TRP A 168 -38.32 -10.02 -1.97
N THR A 169 -37.94 -9.80 -3.23
CA THR A 169 -38.16 -10.75 -4.31
C THR A 169 -36.83 -11.35 -4.74
N ALA A 170 -36.81 -12.67 -4.94
CA ALA A 170 -35.61 -13.35 -5.40
C ALA A 170 -35.15 -12.82 -6.77
N PRO A 171 -33.83 -12.70 -7.01
CA PRO A 171 -33.32 -12.17 -8.28
C PRO A 171 -33.66 -13.09 -9.44
N SER A 172 -33.88 -12.51 -10.62
CA SER A 172 -34.06 -13.27 -11.87
C SER A 172 -32.79 -14.04 -12.25
N ILE A 173 -32.91 -15.00 -13.17
CA ILE A 173 -31.74 -15.73 -13.71
C ILE A 173 -30.74 -14.75 -14.34
N GLU A 174 -31.24 -13.78 -15.11
CA GLU A 174 -30.43 -12.74 -15.74
C GLU A 174 -29.66 -11.91 -14.70
N GLN A 175 -30.32 -11.47 -13.62
CA GLN A 175 -29.68 -10.72 -12.54
C GLN A 175 -28.62 -11.56 -11.81
N LYS A 176 -28.82 -12.86 -11.66
CA LYS A 176 -27.82 -13.76 -11.05
C LYS A 176 -26.59 -13.90 -11.95
N THR A 177 -26.79 -14.04 -13.25
CA THR A 177 -25.69 -14.08 -14.24
C THR A 177 -24.93 -12.76 -14.27
N GLU A 178 -25.63 -11.62 -14.30
CA GLU A 178 -25.02 -10.29 -14.23
C GLU A 178 -24.23 -10.10 -12.93
N LEU A 179 -24.79 -10.51 -11.79
CA LEU A 179 -24.13 -10.45 -10.49
C LEU A 179 -22.83 -11.27 -10.47
N ALA A 180 -22.86 -12.48 -11.01
CA ALA A 180 -21.67 -13.34 -11.09
C ALA A 180 -20.58 -12.71 -11.97
N ASN A 181 -20.96 -12.10 -13.10
CA ASN A 181 -20.01 -11.42 -13.99
C ASN A 181 -19.38 -10.19 -13.30
N LEU A 182 -20.19 -9.34 -12.66
CA LEU A 182 -19.71 -8.16 -11.93
C LEU A 182 -18.84 -8.55 -10.73
N GLN A 183 -19.21 -9.62 -10.03
CA GLN A 183 -18.39 -10.17 -8.96
C GLN A 183 -17.03 -10.63 -9.49
N GLN A 184 -17.00 -11.36 -10.60
CA GLN A 184 -15.74 -11.84 -11.18
C GLN A 184 -14.83 -10.67 -11.57
N GLN A 185 -15.38 -9.60 -12.14
CA GLN A 185 -14.62 -8.38 -12.44
C GLN A 185 -14.05 -7.73 -11.16
N LEU A 186 -14.85 -7.66 -10.09
CA LEU A 186 -14.42 -7.12 -8.81
C LEU A 186 -13.29 -7.97 -8.19
N ILE A 187 -13.37 -9.30 -8.30
CA ILE A 187 -12.32 -10.23 -7.86
C ILE A 187 -11.02 -9.98 -8.63
N LEU A 188 -11.11 -9.82 -9.95
CA LEU A 188 -9.95 -9.54 -10.80
C LEU A 188 -9.32 -8.19 -10.45
N ALA A 189 -10.11 -7.14 -10.28
CA ALA A 189 -9.63 -5.82 -9.87
C ALA A 189 -8.99 -5.84 -8.47
N SER A 190 -9.61 -6.52 -7.50
CA SER A 190 -9.06 -6.76 -6.16
C SER A 190 -7.72 -7.53 -6.19
N SER A 191 -7.61 -8.51 -7.09
CA SER A 191 -6.38 -9.28 -7.28
C SER A 191 -5.27 -8.40 -7.87
N ALA A 192 -5.57 -7.62 -8.91
CA ALA A 192 -4.63 -6.67 -9.50
C ALA A 192 -4.15 -5.63 -8.46
N TYR A 193 -5.06 -5.10 -7.65
CA TYR A 193 -4.72 -4.21 -6.54
C TYR A 193 -3.77 -4.88 -5.54
N SER A 194 -4.07 -6.12 -5.13
CA SER A 194 -3.21 -6.90 -4.22
C SER A 194 -1.81 -7.15 -4.80
N MET A 195 -1.71 -7.37 -6.13
CA MET A 195 -0.41 -7.51 -6.78
C MET A 195 0.44 -6.25 -6.68
N VAL A 196 -0.14 -5.06 -6.84
CA VAL A 196 0.59 -3.80 -6.67
C VAL A 196 1.06 -3.63 -5.22
N THR A 197 0.22 -3.94 -4.23
CA THR A 197 0.63 -3.88 -2.82
C THR A 197 1.73 -4.87 -2.47
N HIS A 198 1.73 -6.05 -3.10
CA HIS A 198 2.76 -7.05 -2.91
C HIS A 198 4.11 -6.63 -3.53
N ASP A 199 4.08 -6.06 -4.74
CA ASP A 199 5.26 -5.51 -5.39
C ASP A 199 5.87 -4.36 -4.52
N LEU A 200 5.03 -3.51 -3.92
CA LEU A 200 5.48 -2.49 -2.96
C LEU A 200 6.17 -3.11 -1.75
N GLU A 201 5.58 -4.13 -1.13
CA GLU A 201 6.15 -4.79 0.05
C GLU A 201 7.52 -5.40 -0.26
N ILE A 202 7.67 -6.10 -1.39
CA ILE A 202 8.95 -6.68 -1.83
C ILE A 202 10.00 -5.59 -2.05
N GLU A 203 9.64 -4.52 -2.76
CA GLU A 203 10.59 -3.46 -3.10
C GLU A 203 11.01 -2.67 -1.85
N MET A 204 10.09 -2.43 -0.90
CA MET A 204 10.42 -1.81 0.38
C MET A 204 11.24 -2.74 1.28
N GLN A 205 10.94 -4.04 1.30
CA GLN A 205 11.74 -5.03 2.02
C GLN A 205 13.20 -5.03 1.52
N ASN A 206 13.37 -5.07 0.19
CA ASN A 206 14.68 -5.05 -0.44
C ASN A 206 15.42 -3.73 -0.21
N ALA A 207 14.76 -2.59 -0.35
CA ALA A 207 15.37 -1.27 -0.24
C ALA A 207 15.72 -0.89 1.22
N LEU A 208 14.86 -1.22 2.18
CA LEU A 208 14.96 -0.72 3.55
C LEU A 208 15.70 -1.68 4.48
N VAL A 209 15.46 -2.99 4.35
CA VAL A 209 15.95 -3.99 5.32
C VAL A 209 16.77 -5.11 4.69
N GLY A 210 16.83 -5.22 3.36
CA GLY A 210 17.54 -6.29 2.66
C GLY A 210 19.04 -6.37 2.98
N SER A 211 19.69 -5.21 3.19
CA SER A 211 21.12 -5.13 3.50
C SER A 211 21.50 -5.72 4.87
N VAL A 212 20.55 -5.88 5.78
CA VAL A 212 20.79 -6.40 7.14
C VAL A 212 21.13 -7.88 7.13
N PHE A 213 20.46 -8.64 6.26
CA PHE A 213 20.45 -10.10 6.36
C PHE A 213 21.52 -10.78 5.50
N ASN A 214 22.27 -10.03 4.67
CA ASN A 214 23.32 -10.56 3.77
C ASN A 214 22.89 -11.80 2.94
N ARG A 215 21.59 -11.96 2.70
CA ARG A 215 20.98 -13.12 2.02
C ARG A 215 20.55 -12.83 0.58
N GLY A 216 20.87 -11.65 0.06
CA GLY A 216 20.41 -11.15 -1.23
C GLY A 216 19.03 -10.49 -1.16
N SER A 217 18.46 -10.20 -2.32
CA SER A 217 17.15 -9.59 -2.48
C SER A 217 16.05 -10.65 -2.58
N VAL A 218 14.88 -10.36 -2.02
CA VAL A 218 13.65 -11.10 -2.28
C VAL A 218 13.34 -11.01 -3.79
N PRO A 219 13.06 -12.15 -4.45
CA PRO A 219 12.81 -12.15 -5.89
C PRO A 219 11.52 -11.38 -6.21
N LYS A 220 11.59 -10.55 -7.25
CA LYS A 220 10.43 -9.86 -7.83
C LYS A 220 9.41 -10.89 -8.36
N ARG A 221 8.13 -10.52 -8.35
CA ARG A 221 7.03 -11.35 -8.88
C ARG A 221 7.27 -11.70 -10.35
N ARG A 222 6.81 -12.89 -10.75
CA ARG A 222 6.79 -13.36 -12.15
C ARG A 222 5.36 -13.76 -12.50
N PRO A 223 4.53 -12.82 -12.98
CA PRO A 223 3.16 -13.16 -13.34
C PRO A 223 3.14 -14.18 -14.48
N MET A 224 2.17 -15.10 -14.42
CA MET A 224 1.94 -16.05 -15.51
C MET A 224 1.47 -15.34 -16.78
N ASP A 225 0.69 -14.27 -16.62
CA ASP A 225 0.26 -13.39 -17.71
C ASP A 225 1.27 -12.25 -17.91
N PRO A 226 1.94 -12.16 -19.08
CA PRO A 226 2.88 -11.08 -19.39
C PRO A 226 2.25 -9.69 -19.47
N ALA A 227 0.92 -9.59 -19.63
CA ALA A 227 0.23 -8.31 -19.65
C ALA A 227 0.22 -7.62 -18.28
N LEU A 228 0.34 -8.40 -17.19
CA LEU A 228 0.39 -7.87 -15.83
C LEU A 228 1.76 -7.28 -15.55
N LYS A 229 1.83 -5.96 -15.41
CA LYS A 229 3.08 -5.25 -15.07
C LYS A 229 3.53 -5.60 -13.66
N VAL A 230 4.85 -5.74 -13.47
CA VAL A 230 5.51 -5.85 -12.17
C VAL A 230 6.08 -4.49 -11.84
N ILE A 231 5.73 -3.95 -10.68
CA ILE A 231 6.14 -2.59 -10.30
C ILE A 231 7.50 -2.69 -9.61
N THR A 232 8.47 -1.90 -10.07
CA THR A 232 9.82 -1.90 -9.51
C THR A 232 10.35 -0.48 -9.35
N LEU A 233 11.24 -0.28 -8.36
CA LEU A 233 11.90 1.02 -8.18
C LEU A 233 12.90 1.32 -9.31
N ASP A 234 13.43 0.29 -9.97
CA ASP A 234 14.40 0.42 -11.05
C ASP A 234 13.76 1.08 -12.29
N ASP A 235 12.54 0.65 -12.64
CA ASP A 235 11.81 1.12 -13.83
C ASP A 235 10.80 2.24 -13.51
N HIS A 236 10.97 2.92 -12.36
CA HIS A 236 9.97 3.86 -11.83
C HIS A 236 9.56 4.96 -12.82
N LYS A 237 10.46 5.44 -13.69
CA LYS A 237 10.14 6.50 -14.67
C LYS A 237 9.21 6.04 -15.77
N ASP A 238 9.48 4.87 -16.34
CA ASP A 238 8.69 4.32 -17.44
C ASP A 238 7.33 3.84 -16.93
N LEU A 239 7.32 3.21 -15.74
CA LEU A 239 6.09 2.85 -15.05
C LEU A 239 5.25 4.07 -14.65
N SER A 240 5.86 5.13 -14.12
CA SER A 240 5.12 6.37 -13.80
C SER A 240 4.55 6.99 -15.08
N ARG A 241 5.30 6.99 -16.19
CA ARG A 241 4.76 7.45 -17.48
C ARG A 241 3.56 6.62 -17.91
N TYR A 242 3.64 5.29 -17.80
CA TYR A 242 2.55 4.37 -18.12
C TYR A 242 1.28 4.64 -17.31
N PHE A 243 1.38 4.73 -15.97
CA PHE A 243 0.20 4.97 -15.13
C PHE A 243 -0.39 6.37 -15.28
N ASN A 244 0.40 7.35 -15.71
CA ASN A 244 -0.06 8.71 -15.97
C ASN A 244 -0.38 8.99 -17.45
N SER A 245 -0.25 8.01 -18.35
CA SER A 245 -0.57 8.18 -19.77
C SER A 245 -2.02 7.79 -20.08
N GLU A 246 -2.44 8.06 -21.32
CA GLU A 246 -3.73 7.64 -21.84
C GLU A 246 -3.90 6.12 -21.98
N GLU A 247 -2.85 5.33 -21.72
CA GLU A 247 -2.91 3.87 -21.76
C GLU A 247 -3.77 3.30 -20.63
N THR A 248 -3.84 4.00 -19.49
CA THR A 248 -4.66 3.58 -18.34
C THR A 248 -5.94 4.41 -18.24
N ALA A 249 -7.02 3.82 -17.70
CA ALA A 249 -8.26 4.56 -17.46
C ALA A 249 -8.05 5.72 -16.50
N TRP A 250 -7.28 5.48 -15.44
CA TRP A 250 -6.84 6.49 -14.48
C TRP A 250 -6.09 7.65 -15.15
N GLY A 251 -5.08 7.38 -15.97
CA GLY A 251 -4.30 8.44 -16.62
C GLY A 251 -5.14 9.31 -17.56
N ARG A 252 -6.13 8.73 -18.25
CA ARG A 252 -7.12 9.48 -19.05
C ARG A 252 -7.99 10.38 -18.16
N GLU A 253 -8.53 9.86 -17.06
CA GLU A 253 -9.37 10.65 -16.15
C GLU A 253 -8.59 11.77 -15.45
N LYS A 254 -7.37 11.47 -15.01
CA LYS A 254 -6.46 12.44 -14.41
C LYS A 254 -6.17 13.59 -15.37
N SER A 255 -5.78 13.28 -16.61
CA SER A 255 -5.49 14.28 -17.64
C SER A 255 -6.70 15.16 -17.95
N ALA A 256 -7.89 14.57 -18.06
CA ALA A 256 -9.14 15.31 -18.28
C ALA A 256 -9.47 16.23 -17.09
N SER A 257 -9.18 15.81 -15.87
CA SER A 257 -9.41 16.61 -14.65
C SER A 257 -8.43 17.78 -14.55
N GLU A 258 -7.15 17.57 -14.86
CA GLU A 258 -6.14 18.63 -14.90
C GLU A 258 -6.47 19.70 -15.95
N GLN A 259 -6.94 19.29 -17.14
CA GLN A 259 -7.40 20.22 -18.18
C GLN A 259 -8.61 21.05 -17.73
N ARG A 260 -9.58 20.44 -17.01
CA ARG A 260 -10.74 21.16 -16.45
C ARG A 260 -10.30 22.24 -15.46
N VAL A 261 -9.42 21.91 -14.52
CA VAL A 261 -8.91 22.87 -13.53
C VAL A 261 -8.13 24.00 -14.20
N GLN A 262 -7.32 23.71 -15.21
CA GLN A 262 -6.60 24.74 -15.96
C GLN A 262 -7.55 25.69 -16.70
N ASN A 263 -8.65 25.16 -17.27
CA ASN A 263 -9.64 25.98 -17.96
C ASN A 263 -10.49 26.82 -17.00
N GLU A 264 -10.73 26.34 -15.77
CA GLU A 264 -11.53 27.03 -14.75
C GLU A 264 -10.73 28.02 -13.90
N GLY A 265 -9.44 27.75 -13.66
CA GLY A 265 -8.53 28.58 -12.87
C GLY A 265 -7.93 29.80 -13.59
N VAL A 266 -8.34 30.06 -14.84
CA VAL A 266 -7.92 31.23 -15.65
C VAL A 266 -9.03 32.30 -15.71
N ARG A 267 -10.02 32.25 -14.81
CA ARG A 267 -11.00 33.33 -14.58
C ARG A 267 -10.71 34.09 -13.30
#